data_AF-A0A433F353-F1
#
_entry.id   AF-A0A433F353-F1
#
_cell.length_a   1.000
_cell.length_b   1.000
_cell.length_c   1.000
_cell.angle_alpha   90.00
_cell.angle_beta   90.00
_cell.angle_gamma   90.00
#
_symmetry.space_group_name_H-M   'P 1'
#
loop_
_entity.id
_entity.type
_entity.pdbx_description
1 polymer ?
#
loop_
_entity_poly.entity_id
_entity_poly.type
_entity_poly.pdbx_seq_one_letter_code
_entity_poly.pdbx_strand_id
1 'polypeptide(L)'
;MRKIIPGGAAALTLSLLLTGCGGGSGWDSVELSADPSEGTAPSVSFETPLKVDDAQTKVLKEGDGEEIHAGDSIMLQAALYKGSDGSSLGDTYSQGAGQVLTVNDELKDSLPQMYDALTKAKEGEIIAYSTPDTSGAAADGDDSTSVEVYQVTKKIMPPLNEKMKTPSKGMPNVTQDDKGTPTIAKPSGSEPKELKTDVLIEGDGDTVKDTDTVIANYVGVRWADGKSFDSSYEKGTPASFPLDGVIAGWKEGLKGQKVGSRVELVIPTDKAYGTAKELGEDSQYPAGALVFVVDILGTTPTPETETASPQASTGATPGASTAPSASPKASASGK
;
A
#
# COMPACT_ATOMS: atom_id res chain seq x y z
N MET A 1 59.31 22.68 23.21
CA MET A 1 58.44 21.47 23.31
C MET A 1 57.01 22.00 23.29
N ARG A 2 56.08 21.71 22.37
CA ARG A 2 55.89 20.70 21.33
C ARG A 2 55.33 21.38 20.06
N LYS A 3 55.73 20.88 18.88
CA LYS A 3 55.13 21.13 17.55
C LYS A 3 54.03 20.07 17.29
N ILE A 4 53.32 20.22 16.15
CA ILE A 4 52.62 19.20 15.30
C ILE A 4 51.08 19.11 15.56
N ILE A 5 50.10 19.06 14.62
CA ILE A 5 49.85 19.18 13.14
C ILE A 5 48.30 19.32 12.99
N PRO A 6 47.72 19.97 11.97
CA PRO A 6 46.29 19.85 11.64
C PRO A 6 46.02 18.60 10.78
N GLY A 7 45.14 17.70 11.25
CA GLY A 7 44.71 16.51 10.52
C GLY A 7 43.49 16.80 9.65
N GLY A 8 43.66 16.69 8.32
CA GLY A 8 42.56 16.69 7.36
C GLY A 8 41.78 15.38 7.42
N ALA A 9 40.46 15.48 7.31
CA ALA A 9 39.59 14.33 7.07
C ALA A 9 39.35 14.23 5.56
N ALA A 10 39.79 13.10 5.01
CA ALA A 10 39.63 12.74 3.61
C ALA A 10 38.16 12.42 3.31
N ALA A 11 37.62 13.01 2.24
CA ALA A 11 36.38 12.58 1.63
C ALA A 11 36.62 11.21 0.97
N LEU A 12 35.98 10.18 1.51
CA LEU A 12 35.88 8.86 0.88
C LEU A 12 34.81 8.95 -0.21
N THR A 13 35.26 9.17 -1.44
CA THR A 13 34.43 8.92 -2.64
C THR A 13 34.21 7.42 -2.75
N LEU A 14 33.02 6.96 -2.37
CA LEU A 14 32.58 5.60 -2.60
C LEU A 14 32.22 5.46 -4.08
N SER A 15 33.14 4.90 -4.85
CA SER A 15 32.88 4.52 -6.24
C SER A 15 31.91 3.33 -6.25
N LEU A 16 30.65 3.58 -6.57
CA LEU A 16 29.72 2.52 -6.96
C LEU A 16 30.23 1.86 -8.26
N LEU A 17 30.45 0.55 -8.21
CA LEU A 17 30.77 -0.27 -9.36
C LEU A 17 29.50 -0.44 -10.21
N LEU A 18 29.37 0.34 -11.27
CA LEU A 18 28.46 0.06 -12.37
C LEU A 18 28.86 -1.28 -13.00
N THR A 19 28.01 -2.29 -12.83
CA THR A 19 28.06 -3.49 -13.68
C THR A 19 27.20 -3.19 -14.89
N GLY A 20 27.81 -2.60 -15.92
CA GLY A 20 27.15 -2.35 -17.20
C GLY A 20 27.23 -3.54 -18.14
N CYS A 21 26.20 -3.71 -18.97
CA CYS A 21 26.37 -4.09 -20.37
C CYS A 21 25.09 -3.79 -21.18
N GLY A 22 25.19 -2.86 -22.15
CA GLY A 22 24.30 -2.86 -23.33
C GLY A 22 23.63 -1.53 -23.68
N GLY A 23 24.30 -0.73 -24.53
CA GLY A 23 23.70 0.31 -25.40
C GLY A 23 23.00 1.47 -24.69
N GLY A 24 23.56 2.68 -24.80
CA GLY A 24 23.04 3.90 -24.16
C GLY A 24 21.63 4.32 -24.61
N SER A 25 20.62 3.56 -24.17
CA SER A 25 19.33 4.09 -23.77
C SER A 25 19.63 5.20 -22.77
N GLY A 26 19.00 6.36 -22.84
CA GLY A 26 19.24 7.47 -21.91
C GLY A 26 19.05 7.14 -20.41
N TRP A 27 18.82 5.87 -20.05
CA TRP A 27 18.63 5.35 -18.70
C TRP A 27 19.75 5.73 -17.73
N ASP A 28 21.00 5.69 -18.18
CA ASP A 28 22.14 6.07 -17.33
C ASP A 28 22.03 7.52 -16.82
N SER A 29 21.36 8.40 -17.57
CA SER A 29 21.15 9.81 -17.22
C SER A 29 20.04 10.05 -16.19
N VAL A 30 19.26 9.03 -15.83
CA VAL A 30 18.14 9.20 -14.88
C VAL A 30 18.68 9.46 -13.48
N GLU A 31 18.42 10.65 -12.95
CA GLU A 31 18.91 11.10 -11.66
C GLU A 31 17.83 11.82 -10.87
N LEU A 32 17.91 11.75 -9.54
CA LEU A 32 17.04 12.52 -8.65
C LEU A 32 17.47 13.99 -8.69
N SER A 33 16.56 14.88 -9.06
CA SER A 33 16.77 16.33 -9.08
C SER A 33 16.19 17.05 -7.87
N ALA A 34 15.19 16.44 -7.21
CA ALA A 34 14.68 16.88 -5.91
C ALA A 34 14.17 15.69 -5.08
N ASP A 35 14.46 15.72 -3.78
CA ASP A 35 13.95 14.76 -2.81
C ASP A 35 12.43 14.91 -2.61
N PRO A 36 11.71 13.82 -2.30
CA PRO A 36 10.32 13.91 -1.88
C PRO A 36 10.20 14.60 -0.52
N SER A 37 9.02 15.14 -0.26
CA SER A 37 8.62 15.62 1.06
C SER A 37 7.14 15.28 1.31
N GLU A 38 6.63 15.61 2.50
CA GLU A 38 5.24 15.30 2.83
C GLU A 38 4.27 15.91 1.80
N GLY A 39 3.45 15.06 1.19
CA GLY A 39 2.51 15.46 0.14
C GLY A 39 3.14 15.83 -1.22
N THR A 40 4.47 15.77 -1.35
CA THR A 40 5.19 16.22 -2.55
C THR A 40 6.09 15.12 -3.09
N ALA A 41 5.83 14.74 -4.34
CA ALA A 41 6.63 13.77 -5.09
C ALA A 41 8.10 14.21 -5.27
N PRO A 42 9.02 13.26 -5.51
CA PRO A 42 10.37 13.60 -5.94
C PRO A 42 10.34 14.34 -7.29
N SER A 43 11.49 14.78 -7.76
CA SER A 43 11.68 15.16 -9.17
C SER A 43 12.88 14.42 -9.73
N VAL A 44 12.82 14.10 -11.02
CA VAL A 44 13.93 13.46 -11.74
C VAL A 44 14.34 14.27 -12.95
N SER A 45 15.56 14.07 -13.41
CA SER A 45 16.09 14.57 -14.67
C SER A 45 16.67 13.42 -15.48
N PHE A 46 16.50 13.46 -16.80
CA PHE A 46 17.05 12.49 -17.75
C PHE A 46 17.10 13.07 -19.16
N GLU A 47 17.90 12.47 -20.03
CA GLU A 47 17.95 12.78 -21.46
C GLU A 47 16.65 12.34 -22.15
N THR A 48 16.07 13.26 -22.93
CA THR A 48 14.82 13.05 -23.65
C THR A 48 15.03 13.05 -25.17
N PRO A 49 14.32 12.20 -25.94
CA PRO A 49 13.36 11.21 -25.48
C PRO A 49 14.07 9.99 -24.85
N LEU A 50 13.53 9.51 -23.73
CA LEU A 50 13.99 8.28 -23.10
C LEU A 50 13.27 7.08 -23.71
N LYS A 51 14.05 6.06 -24.08
CA LYS A 51 13.53 4.78 -24.53
C LYS A 51 14.40 3.65 -23.99
N VAL A 52 13.77 2.66 -23.37
CA VAL A 52 14.43 1.42 -22.95
C VAL A 52 13.93 0.23 -23.78
N ASP A 53 14.84 -0.66 -24.16
CA ASP A 53 14.52 -1.87 -24.93
C ASP A 53 14.23 -3.09 -24.03
N ASP A 54 14.61 -3.02 -22.76
CA ASP A 54 14.39 -4.01 -21.72
C ASP A 54 14.00 -3.32 -20.42
N ALA A 55 13.39 -4.04 -19.47
CA ALA A 55 13.09 -3.48 -18.15
C ALA A 55 14.39 -3.11 -17.41
N GLN A 56 14.44 -1.87 -16.91
CA GLN A 56 15.59 -1.31 -16.22
C GLN A 56 15.19 -0.85 -14.82
N THR A 57 16.09 -1.01 -13.85
CA THR A 57 15.98 -0.43 -12.51
C THR A 57 17.23 0.38 -12.19
N LYS A 58 17.09 1.44 -11.38
CA LYS A 58 18.20 2.24 -10.87
C LYS A 58 17.86 2.75 -9.48
N VAL A 59 18.70 2.47 -8.50
CA VAL A 59 18.59 3.12 -7.19
C VAL A 59 19.01 4.58 -7.36
N LEU A 60 18.05 5.49 -7.20
CA LEU A 60 18.29 6.93 -7.25
C LEU A 60 18.76 7.47 -5.90
N LYS A 61 18.30 6.85 -4.81
CA LYS A 61 18.68 7.18 -3.44
C LYS A 61 18.55 5.95 -2.57
N GLU A 62 19.62 5.58 -1.86
CA GLU A 62 19.60 4.49 -0.90
C GLU A 62 18.72 4.83 0.31
N GLY A 63 17.95 3.85 0.78
CA GLY A 63 17.24 3.93 2.06
C GLY A 63 18.16 3.63 3.25
N ASP A 64 17.80 4.13 4.42
CA ASP A 64 18.53 3.92 5.68
C ASP A 64 17.73 3.11 6.71
N GLY A 65 16.50 2.71 6.38
CA GLY A 65 15.61 1.95 7.24
C GLY A 65 15.77 0.43 7.13
N GLU A 66 14.70 -0.28 7.47
CA GLU A 66 14.68 -1.75 7.50
C GLU A 66 14.88 -2.38 6.12
N GLU A 67 15.61 -3.50 6.08
CA GLU A 67 15.81 -4.29 4.87
C GLU A 67 14.53 -5.02 4.45
N ILE A 68 14.24 -4.96 3.16
CA ILE A 68 13.08 -5.60 2.54
C ILE A 68 13.48 -6.98 2.03
N HIS A 69 12.69 -7.99 2.38
CA HIS A 69 12.92 -9.39 2.03
C HIS A 69 11.71 -9.97 1.30
N ALA A 70 11.92 -11.12 0.65
CA ALA A 70 10.83 -11.88 0.07
C ALA A 70 9.79 -12.28 1.15
N GLY A 71 8.52 -12.04 0.87
CA GLY A 71 7.39 -12.22 1.78
C GLY A 71 6.98 -10.96 2.54
N ASP A 72 7.82 -9.91 2.57
CA ASP A 72 7.46 -8.66 3.22
C ASP A 72 6.38 -7.91 2.44
N SER A 73 5.50 -7.23 3.16
CA SER A 73 4.63 -6.20 2.61
C SER A 73 5.24 -4.82 2.84
N ILE A 74 5.15 -3.95 1.85
CA ILE A 74 5.71 -2.59 1.87
C ILE A 74 4.68 -1.58 1.38
N MET A 75 4.82 -0.33 1.84
CA MET A 75 4.10 0.82 1.30
C MET A 75 4.95 1.53 0.26
N LEU A 76 4.44 1.62 -0.97
CA LEU A 76 5.08 2.31 -2.08
C LEU A 76 4.36 3.60 -2.43
N GLN A 77 5.13 4.68 -2.55
CA GLN A 77 4.70 5.88 -3.26
C GLN A 77 5.29 5.88 -4.67
N ALA A 78 4.54 6.37 -5.65
CA ALA A 78 4.95 6.43 -7.05
C ALA A 78 4.84 7.86 -7.61
N ALA A 79 5.79 8.22 -8.47
CA ALA A 79 5.73 9.40 -9.33
C ALA A 79 6.10 9.00 -10.75
N LEU A 80 5.32 9.42 -11.74
CA LEU A 80 5.47 9.01 -13.14
C LEU A 80 5.86 10.20 -14.00
N TYR A 81 6.82 10.00 -14.91
CA TYR A 81 7.31 11.02 -15.83
C TYR A 81 7.30 10.50 -17.25
N LYS A 82 6.96 11.40 -18.17
CA LYS A 82 6.92 11.11 -19.59
C LYS A 82 8.33 11.08 -20.17
N GLY A 83 8.72 9.99 -20.83
CA GLY A 83 10.04 9.85 -21.43
C GLY A 83 10.35 10.89 -22.50
N SER A 84 9.33 11.40 -23.18
CA SER A 84 9.47 12.30 -24.33
C SER A 84 10.03 13.68 -23.99
N ASP A 85 9.68 14.20 -22.80
CA ASP A 85 9.94 15.58 -22.40
C ASP A 85 10.16 15.77 -20.88
N GLY A 86 10.07 14.70 -20.09
CA GLY A 86 10.25 14.74 -18.64
C GLY A 86 9.06 15.31 -17.86
N SER A 87 7.95 15.64 -18.52
CA SER A 87 6.75 16.14 -17.82
C SER A 87 6.14 15.09 -16.89
N SER A 88 5.61 15.55 -15.75
CA SER A 88 4.92 14.66 -14.80
C SER A 88 3.61 14.14 -15.39
N LEU A 89 3.35 12.86 -15.15
CA LEU A 89 2.12 12.14 -15.52
C LEU A 89 1.21 11.92 -14.31
N GLY A 90 1.67 12.23 -13.10
CA GLY A 90 0.96 12.06 -11.85
C GLY A 90 1.80 11.38 -10.77
N ASP A 91 1.28 11.42 -9.56
CA ASP A 91 1.91 10.88 -8.36
C ASP A 91 0.87 10.43 -7.33
N THR A 92 1.32 9.59 -6.39
CA THR A 92 0.51 9.17 -5.24
C THR A 92 0.79 9.98 -3.97
N TYR A 93 1.85 10.80 -3.95
CA TYR A 93 2.31 11.53 -2.76
C TYR A 93 1.27 12.54 -2.31
N SER A 94 0.67 13.23 -3.27
CA SER A 94 -0.41 14.19 -3.05
C SER A 94 -1.71 13.56 -2.54
N GLN A 95 -1.90 12.25 -2.71
CA GLN A 95 -3.12 11.53 -2.32
C GLN A 95 -3.04 10.88 -0.92
N GLY A 96 -1.89 10.96 -0.26
CA GLY A 96 -1.67 10.36 1.05
C GLY A 96 -1.08 8.98 0.97
N ALA A 97 -1.68 7.97 1.59
CA ALA A 97 -1.05 6.65 1.65
C ALA A 97 -0.92 6.00 0.28
N GLY A 98 0.25 5.42 0.08
CA GLY A 98 0.62 4.77 -1.17
C GLY A 98 -0.06 3.42 -1.36
N GLN A 99 0.47 2.64 -2.29
CA GLN A 99 0.01 1.29 -2.54
C GLN A 99 0.75 0.29 -1.65
N VAL A 100 0.01 -0.64 -1.05
CA VAL A 100 0.61 -1.81 -0.40
C VAL A 100 1.01 -2.82 -1.48
N LEU A 101 2.29 -3.19 -1.50
CA LEU A 101 2.84 -4.23 -2.35
C LEU A 101 3.43 -5.34 -1.49
N THR A 102 3.19 -6.60 -1.86
CA THR A 102 3.84 -7.76 -1.22
C THR A 102 4.95 -8.27 -2.13
N VAL A 103 6.16 -8.39 -1.60
CA VAL A 103 7.35 -8.83 -2.34
C VAL A 103 7.35 -10.36 -2.40
N ASN A 104 6.54 -10.95 -3.28
CA ASN A 104 6.32 -12.40 -3.36
C ASN A 104 6.61 -12.96 -4.76
N ASP A 105 6.34 -14.26 -4.95
CA ASP A 105 6.54 -14.94 -6.24
C ASP A 105 5.65 -14.38 -7.36
N GLU A 106 4.47 -13.83 -7.04
CA GLU A 106 3.61 -13.17 -8.05
C GLU A 106 4.26 -11.90 -8.58
N LEU A 107 4.86 -11.08 -7.70
CA LEU A 107 5.66 -9.93 -8.12
C LEU A 107 6.87 -10.37 -8.92
N LYS A 108 7.54 -11.46 -8.51
CA LYS A 108 8.69 -11.99 -9.23
C LYS A 108 8.34 -12.47 -10.64
N ASP A 109 7.21 -13.14 -10.79
CA ASP A 109 6.75 -13.67 -12.08
C ASP A 109 6.28 -12.55 -13.01
N SER A 110 5.70 -11.48 -12.46
CA SER A 110 5.17 -10.35 -13.24
C SER A 110 6.22 -9.28 -13.55
N LEU A 111 7.06 -8.91 -12.57
CA LEU A 111 8.03 -7.82 -12.64
C LEU A 111 9.37 -8.26 -11.99
N PRO A 112 10.13 -9.18 -12.60
CA PRO A 112 11.30 -9.78 -11.98
C PRO A 112 12.39 -8.77 -11.62
N GLN A 113 12.60 -7.74 -12.45
CA GLN A 113 13.57 -6.67 -12.17
C GLN A 113 13.15 -5.82 -10.98
N MET A 114 11.84 -5.54 -10.84
CA MET A 114 11.31 -4.81 -9.68
C MET A 114 11.43 -5.67 -8.41
N TYR A 115 11.10 -6.97 -8.49
CA TYR A 115 11.31 -7.91 -7.39
C TYR A 115 12.79 -7.95 -6.94
N ASP A 116 13.72 -8.07 -7.87
CA ASP A 116 15.16 -8.11 -7.59
C ASP A 116 15.72 -6.80 -7.02
N ALA A 117 15.10 -5.66 -7.37
CA ALA A 117 15.43 -4.37 -6.79
C ALA A 117 14.88 -4.27 -5.36
N LEU A 118 13.59 -4.56 -5.16
CA LEU A 118 12.92 -4.45 -3.86
C LEU A 118 13.49 -5.43 -2.82
N THR A 119 13.88 -6.64 -3.20
CA THR A 119 14.50 -7.60 -2.26
C THR A 119 15.91 -7.21 -1.79
N LYS A 120 16.49 -6.14 -2.35
CA LYS A 120 17.76 -5.55 -1.91
C LYS A 120 17.56 -4.17 -1.29
N ALA A 121 16.34 -3.65 -1.36
CA ALA A 121 16.01 -2.31 -0.95
C ALA A 121 15.88 -2.18 0.57
N LYS A 122 15.88 -0.94 1.02
CA LYS A 122 15.57 -0.55 2.39
C LYS A 122 14.38 0.39 2.45
N GLU A 123 13.70 0.45 3.59
CA GLU A 123 12.79 1.57 3.86
C GLU A 123 13.51 2.91 3.66
N GLY A 124 12.86 3.82 2.95
CA GLY A 124 13.39 5.11 2.48
C GLY A 124 13.96 5.09 1.06
N GLU A 125 14.22 3.92 0.47
CA GLU A 125 14.87 3.80 -0.85
C GLU A 125 13.99 4.35 -1.98
N ILE A 126 14.63 5.05 -2.93
CA ILE A 126 14.00 5.57 -4.14
C ILE A 126 14.60 4.84 -5.35
N ILE A 127 13.74 4.17 -6.10
CA ILE A 127 14.08 3.34 -7.25
C ILE A 127 13.40 3.92 -8.49
N ALA A 128 14.17 4.18 -9.54
CA ALA A 128 13.63 4.40 -10.87
C ALA A 128 13.41 3.05 -11.57
N TYR A 129 12.31 2.96 -12.32
CA TYR A 129 11.93 1.83 -13.14
C TYR A 129 11.42 2.29 -14.50
N SER A 130 11.74 1.54 -15.55
CA SER A 130 11.18 1.74 -16.90
C SER A 130 11.15 0.41 -17.63
N THR A 131 10.15 0.20 -18.48
CA THR A 131 10.05 -0.99 -19.34
C THR A 131 9.57 -0.61 -20.73
N PRO A 132 9.79 -1.48 -21.74
CA PRO A 132 9.20 -1.30 -23.06
C PRO A 132 7.66 -1.21 -23.04
N ASP A 133 7.01 -1.91 -22.10
CA ASP A 133 5.55 -1.97 -21.96
C ASP A 133 4.97 -0.71 -21.28
N THR A 134 5.81 0.13 -20.66
CA THR A 134 5.36 1.42 -20.10
C THR A 134 5.33 2.53 -21.17
N SER A 135 5.42 2.16 -22.46
CA SER A 135 5.13 3.03 -23.60
C SER A 135 3.64 3.43 -23.58
N GLY A 136 3.26 4.46 -22.82
CA GLY A 136 1.84 4.58 -22.45
C GLY A 136 1.31 5.92 -21.94
N ALA A 137 2.07 7.01 -21.96
CA ALA A 137 1.51 8.35 -21.77
C ALA A 137 1.91 9.34 -22.88
N ALA A 138 2.48 8.81 -23.96
CA ALA A 138 2.81 9.55 -25.16
C ALA A 138 1.52 9.86 -25.93
N ALA A 139 1.19 11.15 -26.04
CA ALA A 139 0.22 11.61 -27.02
C ALA A 139 0.66 11.15 -28.43
N ASP A 140 -0.25 10.52 -29.16
CA ASP A 140 -0.21 10.22 -30.60
C ASP A 140 1.19 9.95 -31.21
N GLY A 141 1.67 8.70 -31.12
CA GLY A 141 2.71 8.16 -32.01
C GLY A 141 4.16 8.29 -31.55
N ASP A 142 4.40 8.65 -30.29
CA ASP A 142 5.73 8.72 -29.68
C ASP A 142 6.09 7.40 -28.99
N ASP A 143 7.30 6.90 -29.28
CA ASP A 143 7.83 5.57 -28.90
C ASP A 143 8.73 5.60 -27.65
N SER A 144 8.73 6.72 -26.91
CA SER A 144 9.40 6.86 -25.63
C SER A 144 8.73 6.03 -24.52
N THR A 145 9.53 5.58 -23.56
CA THR A 145 9.07 4.86 -22.36
C THR A 145 8.94 5.83 -21.18
N SER A 146 8.04 5.56 -20.23
CA SER A 146 7.95 6.38 -19.01
C SER A 146 9.13 6.11 -18.06
N VAL A 147 9.42 7.08 -17.19
CA VAL A 147 10.20 6.86 -15.96
C VAL A 147 9.23 6.80 -14.80
N GLU A 148 9.22 5.68 -14.10
CA GLU A 148 8.46 5.48 -12.88
C GLU A 148 9.41 5.54 -11.68
N VAL A 149 9.08 6.34 -10.68
CA VAL A 149 9.89 6.52 -9.49
C VAL A 149 9.12 6.01 -8.29
N TYR A 150 9.61 4.93 -7.70
CA TYR A 150 9.02 4.28 -6.54
C TYR A 150 9.83 4.59 -5.29
N GLN A 151 9.16 5.01 -4.22
CA GLN A 151 9.75 5.14 -2.89
C GLN A 151 9.17 4.07 -1.96
N VAL A 152 10.05 3.29 -1.33
CA VAL A 152 9.69 2.37 -0.22
C VAL A 152 9.49 3.20 1.04
N THR A 153 8.27 3.70 1.24
CA THR A 153 8.00 4.60 2.38
C THR A 153 7.93 3.89 3.73
N LYS A 154 7.51 2.62 3.73
CA LYS A 154 7.35 1.85 4.97
C LYS A 154 7.47 0.35 4.71
N LYS A 155 8.20 -0.36 5.56
CA LYS A 155 8.04 -1.81 5.73
C LYS A 155 6.84 -2.07 6.64
N ILE A 156 5.88 -2.86 6.17
CA ILE A 156 4.65 -3.17 6.91
C ILE A 156 4.90 -4.37 7.81
N MET A 157 4.37 -4.29 9.05
CA MET A 157 4.45 -5.39 10.00
C MET A 157 3.82 -6.66 9.40
N PRO A 158 4.41 -7.85 9.59
CA PRO A 158 3.80 -9.09 9.15
C PRO A 158 2.45 -9.34 9.85
N PRO A 159 1.59 -10.22 9.31
CA PRO A 159 0.34 -10.60 9.97
C PRO A 159 0.56 -11.07 11.42
N LEU A 160 -0.32 -10.64 12.32
CA LEU A 160 -0.21 -10.96 13.74
C LEU A 160 -0.62 -12.42 13.99
N ASN A 161 0.22 -13.16 14.71
CA ASN A 161 -0.08 -14.54 15.15
C ASN A 161 0.00 -14.74 16.66
N GLU A 162 0.20 -13.65 17.41
CA GLU A 162 0.37 -13.71 18.86
C GLU A 162 -0.89 -14.20 19.56
N LYS A 163 -0.72 -14.67 20.80
CA LYS A 163 -1.85 -15.13 21.60
C LYS A 163 -2.74 -13.96 21.97
N MET A 164 -3.97 -13.98 21.47
CA MET A 164 -5.01 -13.02 21.86
C MET A 164 -5.49 -13.23 23.30
N LYS A 165 -5.84 -12.15 23.99
CA LYS A 165 -6.66 -12.22 25.20
C LYS A 165 -8.10 -12.59 24.83
N THR A 166 -8.87 -13.08 25.80
CA THR A 166 -10.30 -13.34 25.61
C THR A 166 -11.07 -12.02 25.43
N PRO A 167 -11.95 -11.92 24.43
CA PRO A 167 -12.83 -10.76 24.28
C PRO A 167 -13.61 -10.41 25.54
N SER A 168 -13.79 -9.12 25.77
CA SER A 168 -14.53 -8.57 26.89
C SER A 168 -16.00 -8.99 26.88
N LYS A 169 -16.61 -9.01 28.06
CA LYS A 169 -18.00 -9.47 28.21
C LYS A 169 -18.96 -8.72 27.29
N GLY A 170 -19.69 -9.46 26.47
CA GLY A 170 -20.68 -8.91 25.54
C GLY A 170 -20.10 -8.50 24.19
N MET A 171 -18.84 -8.81 23.92
CA MET A 171 -18.26 -8.91 22.58
C MET A 171 -18.47 -10.34 22.05
N PRO A 172 -18.59 -10.52 20.73
CA PRO A 172 -18.47 -11.84 20.10
C PRO A 172 -17.15 -12.54 20.48
N ASN A 173 -17.15 -13.86 20.43
CA ASN A 173 -15.90 -14.60 20.63
C ASN A 173 -15.06 -14.55 19.35
N VAL A 174 -13.75 -14.36 19.49
CA VAL A 174 -12.78 -14.37 18.39
C VAL A 174 -11.78 -15.49 18.59
N THR A 175 -11.56 -16.29 17.56
CA THR A 175 -10.52 -17.33 17.50
C THR A 175 -9.55 -17.00 16.36
N GLN A 176 -8.39 -17.65 16.30
CA GLN A 176 -7.48 -17.55 15.16
C GLN A 176 -6.94 -18.92 14.75
N ASP A 177 -6.56 -19.06 13.49
CA ASP A 177 -5.82 -20.23 12.99
C ASP A 177 -4.30 -20.12 13.26
N ASP A 178 -3.53 -21.12 12.83
CA ASP A 178 -2.08 -21.17 13.03
C ASP A 178 -1.32 -20.08 12.25
N LYS A 179 -1.97 -19.43 11.27
CA LYS A 179 -1.43 -18.28 10.53
C LYS A 179 -1.86 -16.95 11.13
N GLY A 180 -2.63 -16.97 12.22
CA GLY A 180 -3.16 -15.79 12.87
C GLY A 180 -4.46 -15.25 12.27
N THR A 181 -5.06 -15.89 11.26
CA THR A 181 -6.29 -15.42 10.63
C THR A 181 -7.45 -15.44 11.62
N PRO A 182 -8.08 -14.31 11.95
CA PRO A 182 -9.15 -14.27 12.94
C PRO A 182 -10.46 -14.79 12.36
N THR A 183 -11.22 -15.52 13.18
CA THR A 183 -12.60 -15.91 12.93
C THR A 183 -13.50 -15.33 14.01
N ILE A 184 -14.52 -14.58 13.59
CA ILE A 184 -15.50 -13.97 14.49
C ILE A 184 -16.69 -14.93 14.63
N ALA A 185 -17.01 -15.33 15.86
CA ALA A 185 -18.20 -16.12 16.13
C ALA A 185 -19.47 -15.31 15.84
N LYS A 186 -20.56 -15.98 15.45
CA LYS A 186 -21.85 -15.32 15.18
C LYS A 186 -22.27 -14.46 16.38
N PRO A 187 -22.49 -13.14 16.19
CA PRO A 187 -22.96 -12.26 17.25
C PRO A 187 -24.34 -12.69 17.78
N SER A 188 -24.62 -12.36 19.04
CA SER A 188 -25.88 -12.72 19.69
C SER A 188 -26.41 -11.60 20.57
N GLY A 189 -27.71 -11.64 20.85
CA GLY A 189 -28.40 -10.60 21.60
C GLY A 189 -28.96 -9.48 20.72
N SER A 190 -29.39 -8.40 21.37
CA SER A 190 -29.89 -7.22 20.67
C SER A 190 -28.77 -6.50 19.94
N GLU A 191 -29.11 -5.86 18.82
CA GLU A 191 -28.20 -5.00 18.08
C GLU A 191 -27.55 -3.94 18.98
N PRO A 192 -26.23 -3.70 18.85
CA PRO A 192 -25.53 -2.70 19.65
C PRO A 192 -26.05 -1.30 19.35
N LYS A 193 -26.10 -0.46 20.39
CA LYS A 193 -26.47 0.96 20.30
C LYS A 193 -25.27 1.90 20.45
N GLU A 194 -24.14 1.35 20.87
CA GLU A 194 -22.91 2.08 21.16
C GLU A 194 -21.75 1.30 20.56
N LEU A 195 -20.74 2.04 20.11
CA LEU A 195 -19.46 1.46 19.70
C LEU A 195 -18.81 0.78 20.90
N LYS A 196 -18.36 -0.46 20.71
CA LYS A 196 -17.48 -1.14 21.65
C LYS A 196 -16.17 -1.49 20.96
N THR A 197 -15.09 -1.30 21.69
CA THR A 197 -13.73 -1.57 21.24
C THR A 197 -13.04 -2.43 22.27
N ASP A 198 -12.38 -3.51 21.83
CA ASP A 198 -11.52 -4.31 22.69
C ASP A 198 -10.21 -4.65 21.98
N VAL A 199 -9.10 -4.42 22.66
CA VAL A 199 -7.75 -4.68 22.15
C VAL A 199 -7.36 -6.11 22.47
N LEU A 200 -7.50 -7.03 21.52
CA LEU A 200 -7.26 -8.46 21.72
C LEU A 200 -5.76 -8.82 21.76
N ILE A 201 -4.94 -8.07 21.03
CA ILE A 201 -3.46 -8.09 21.10
C ILE A 201 -3.03 -6.63 21.27
N GLU A 202 -2.19 -6.35 22.25
CA GLU A 202 -1.64 -5.01 22.47
C GLU A 202 -0.39 -4.84 21.62
N GLY A 203 -0.42 -3.87 20.70
CA GLY A 203 0.76 -3.46 19.94
C GLY A 203 1.66 -2.53 20.75
N ASP A 204 2.91 -2.45 20.35
CA ASP A 204 3.91 -1.57 20.97
C ASP A 204 4.43 -0.46 20.05
N GLY A 205 4.08 -0.50 18.77
CA GLY A 205 4.52 0.45 17.75
C GLY A 205 3.87 1.83 17.82
N ASP A 206 3.94 2.54 16.68
CA ASP A 206 3.45 3.91 16.55
C ASP A 206 1.95 4.01 16.87
N THR A 207 1.57 5.14 17.47
CA THR A 207 0.17 5.41 17.83
C THR A 207 -0.56 6.01 16.64
N VAL A 208 -1.68 5.39 16.28
CA VAL A 208 -2.57 5.84 15.21
C VAL A 208 -3.24 7.17 15.61
N LYS A 209 -3.02 8.22 14.82
CA LYS A 209 -3.68 9.52 14.95
C LYS A 209 -4.99 9.54 14.18
N ASP A 210 -5.79 10.58 14.36
CA ASP A 210 -7.12 10.71 13.78
C ASP A 210 -7.14 10.98 12.26
N THR A 211 -6.07 11.57 11.73
CA THR A 211 -5.88 11.86 10.31
C THR A 211 -4.98 10.85 9.61
N ASP A 212 -4.45 9.86 10.34
CA ASP A 212 -3.54 8.90 9.74
C ASP A 212 -4.28 7.99 8.75
N THR A 213 -3.51 7.48 7.80
CA THR A 213 -3.89 6.27 7.08
C THR A 213 -3.36 5.06 7.85
N VAL A 214 -4.24 4.09 8.09
CA VAL A 214 -3.92 2.82 8.72
C VAL A 214 -3.72 1.76 7.66
N ILE A 215 -2.66 0.97 7.78
CA ILE A 215 -2.47 -0.26 7.02
C ILE A 215 -2.95 -1.40 7.89
N ALA A 216 -3.96 -2.13 7.42
CA ALA A 216 -4.60 -3.14 8.23
C ALA A 216 -4.87 -4.43 7.48
N ASN A 217 -4.78 -5.52 8.24
CA ASN A 217 -5.54 -6.71 7.93
C ASN A 217 -6.86 -6.71 8.70
N TYR A 218 -7.95 -7.17 8.12
CA TYR A 218 -9.25 -7.16 8.78
C TYR A 218 -10.19 -8.27 8.32
N VAL A 219 -11.13 -8.61 9.19
CA VAL A 219 -12.33 -9.41 8.88
C VAL A 219 -13.55 -8.64 9.35
N GLY A 220 -14.54 -8.48 8.48
CA GLY A 220 -15.82 -7.84 8.77
C GLY A 220 -16.98 -8.82 8.64
N VAL A 221 -17.79 -8.94 9.69
CA VAL A 221 -19.02 -9.75 9.69
C VAL A 221 -20.25 -8.91 10.01
N ARG A 222 -21.40 -9.32 9.47
CA ARG A 222 -22.70 -8.70 9.77
C ARG A 222 -23.18 -9.12 11.16
N TRP A 223 -23.68 -8.19 11.96
CA TRP A 223 -24.28 -8.54 13.25
C TRP A 223 -25.47 -9.49 13.10
N ALA A 224 -26.31 -9.27 12.07
CA ALA A 224 -27.60 -9.95 11.89
C ALA A 224 -27.48 -11.49 11.74
N ASP A 225 -26.47 -11.96 11.02
CA ASP A 225 -26.32 -13.38 10.70
C ASP A 225 -24.91 -13.94 10.96
N GLY A 226 -23.93 -13.10 11.27
CA GLY A 226 -22.54 -13.48 11.49
C GLY A 226 -21.78 -13.81 10.21
N LYS A 227 -22.33 -13.51 9.03
CA LYS A 227 -21.64 -13.79 7.76
C LYS A 227 -20.58 -12.75 7.49
N SER A 228 -19.41 -13.23 7.07
CA SER A 228 -18.35 -12.39 6.48
C SER A 228 -18.91 -11.66 5.26
N PHE A 229 -18.61 -10.37 5.14
CA PHE A 229 -18.91 -9.59 3.94
C PHE A 229 -17.66 -8.98 3.32
N ASP A 230 -16.58 -8.87 4.08
CA ASP A 230 -15.30 -8.39 3.57
C ASP A 230 -14.15 -8.88 4.46
N SER A 231 -13.01 -9.19 3.84
CA SER A 231 -11.82 -9.70 4.51
C SER A 231 -10.57 -9.44 3.68
N SER A 232 -9.55 -8.81 4.25
CA SER A 232 -8.24 -8.68 3.59
C SER A 232 -7.47 -10.00 3.58
N TYR A 233 -7.71 -10.87 4.58
CA TYR A 233 -7.10 -12.20 4.65
C TYR A 233 -7.53 -13.09 3.47
N GLU A 234 -8.78 -12.98 3.04
CA GLU A 234 -9.29 -13.69 1.85
C GLU A 234 -8.68 -13.14 0.55
N LYS A 235 -8.36 -11.83 0.52
CA LYS A 235 -7.70 -11.16 -0.61
C LYS A 235 -6.19 -11.39 -0.63
N GLY A 236 -5.59 -11.80 0.48
CA GLY A 236 -4.17 -12.14 0.59
C GLY A 236 -3.22 -10.95 0.74
N THR A 237 -3.72 -9.72 0.83
CA THR A 237 -2.88 -8.51 1.00
C THR A 237 -3.53 -7.54 2.00
N PRO A 238 -2.74 -6.89 2.88
CA PRO A 238 -3.24 -5.80 3.71
C PRO A 238 -3.79 -4.64 2.86
N ALA A 239 -4.72 -3.89 3.44
CA ALA A 239 -5.31 -2.72 2.80
C ALA A 239 -4.97 -1.44 3.56
N SER A 240 -4.86 -0.33 2.84
CA SER A 240 -4.65 1.01 3.40
C SER A 240 -5.98 1.76 3.50
N PHE A 241 -6.20 2.42 4.62
CA PHE A 241 -7.45 3.12 4.93
C PHE A 241 -7.16 4.50 5.54
N PRO A 242 -7.41 5.60 4.81
CA PRO A 242 -7.43 6.92 5.42
C PRO A 242 -8.55 6.94 6.46
N LEU A 243 -8.24 7.28 7.72
CA LEU A 243 -9.26 7.22 8.78
C LEU A 243 -10.41 8.22 8.56
N ASP A 244 -10.19 9.28 7.79
CA ASP A 244 -11.23 10.21 7.36
C ASP A 244 -12.15 9.66 6.25
N GLY A 245 -11.74 8.60 5.56
CA GLY A 245 -12.47 7.99 4.45
C GLY A 245 -13.26 6.72 4.83
N VAL A 246 -13.23 6.29 6.09
CA VAL A 246 -13.90 5.07 6.57
C VAL A 246 -15.10 5.37 7.46
N ILE A 247 -15.89 4.33 7.77
CA ILE A 247 -17.02 4.44 8.69
C ILE A 247 -16.58 4.96 10.07
N ALA A 248 -17.44 5.75 10.72
CA ALA A 248 -17.12 6.42 11.98
C ALA A 248 -16.64 5.44 13.07
N GLY A 249 -17.19 4.21 13.09
CA GLY A 249 -16.77 3.17 14.05
C GLY A 249 -15.31 2.75 13.91
N TRP A 250 -14.76 2.73 12.68
CA TRP A 250 -13.32 2.48 12.46
C TRP A 250 -12.48 3.65 12.96
N LYS A 251 -12.82 4.88 12.54
CA LYS A 251 -12.09 6.08 12.97
C LYS A 251 -12.05 6.23 14.50
N GLU A 252 -13.20 6.08 15.15
CA GLU A 252 -13.31 6.19 16.61
C GLU A 252 -12.63 5.02 17.34
N GLY A 253 -12.74 3.80 16.81
CA GLY A 253 -12.23 2.59 17.45
C GLY A 253 -10.72 2.37 17.32
N LEU A 254 -10.11 2.85 16.22
CA LEU A 254 -8.69 2.65 15.93
C LEU A 254 -7.81 3.83 16.34
N LYS A 255 -8.37 5.04 16.46
CA LYS A 255 -7.62 6.20 16.95
C LYS A 255 -7.05 5.94 18.35
N GLY A 256 -5.77 6.24 18.53
CA GLY A 256 -5.06 6.06 19.79
C GLY A 256 -4.59 4.62 20.05
N GLN A 257 -4.94 3.67 19.18
CA GLN A 257 -4.38 2.33 19.22
C GLN A 257 -2.98 2.32 18.63
N LYS A 258 -2.22 1.26 18.90
CA LYS A 258 -0.83 1.11 18.46
C LYS A 258 -0.71 0.14 17.28
N VAL A 259 0.23 0.41 16.38
CA VAL A 259 0.71 -0.59 15.42
C VAL A 259 1.15 -1.85 16.17
N GLY A 260 0.79 -3.02 15.64
CA GLY A 260 0.89 -4.33 16.29
C GLY A 260 -0.36 -4.72 17.09
N SER A 261 -1.36 -3.86 17.18
CA SER A 261 -2.60 -4.21 17.90
C SER A 261 -3.57 -4.99 17.03
N ARG A 262 -4.22 -5.99 17.62
CA ARG A 262 -5.46 -6.58 17.09
C ARG A 262 -6.64 -6.01 17.86
N VAL A 263 -7.57 -5.35 17.18
CA VAL A 263 -8.68 -4.63 17.77
C VAL A 263 -10.00 -5.20 17.28
N GLU A 264 -10.84 -5.65 18.20
CA GLU A 264 -12.23 -6.02 17.92
C GLU A 264 -13.13 -4.80 18.07
N LEU A 265 -13.95 -4.54 17.05
CA LEU A 265 -14.91 -3.45 17.00
C LEU A 265 -16.32 -4.01 16.83
N VAL A 266 -17.23 -3.67 17.74
CA VAL A 266 -18.67 -3.87 17.56
C VAL A 266 -19.28 -2.51 17.26
N ILE A 267 -19.69 -2.33 16.01
CA ILE A 267 -20.07 -1.02 15.45
C ILE A 267 -21.59 -0.95 15.30
N PRO A 268 -22.27 0.00 15.98
CA PRO A 268 -23.69 0.21 15.80
C PRO A 268 -24.01 0.80 14.42
N THR A 269 -25.25 0.61 13.98
CA THR A 269 -25.72 0.96 12.62
C THR A 269 -25.44 2.41 12.22
N ASP A 270 -25.59 3.36 13.14
CA ASP A 270 -25.37 4.78 12.95
C ASP A 270 -23.89 5.16 12.78
N LYS A 271 -22.97 4.25 13.15
CA LYS A 271 -21.51 4.38 12.96
C LYS A 271 -20.95 3.41 11.92
N ALA A 272 -21.82 2.63 11.27
CA ALA A 272 -21.51 1.71 10.17
C ALA A 272 -21.93 2.33 8.82
N TYR A 273 -22.54 1.53 7.94
CA TYR A 273 -23.06 2.00 6.64
C TYR A 273 -24.53 2.44 6.69
N GLY A 274 -25.18 2.39 7.86
CA GLY A 274 -26.59 2.73 8.01
C GLY A 274 -27.55 1.57 7.73
N THR A 275 -28.82 1.91 7.60
CA THR A 275 -29.93 0.96 7.38
C THR A 275 -30.10 0.62 5.90
N ALA A 276 -30.78 -0.50 5.61
CA ALA A 276 -31.08 -0.90 4.23
C ALA A 276 -31.88 0.17 3.47
N LYS A 277 -32.73 0.91 4.17
CA LYS A 277 -33.51 2.02 3.60
C LYS A 277 -32.62 3.19 3.17
N GLU A 278 -31.60 3.51 3.94
CA GLU A 278 -30.67 4.62 3.65
C GLU A 278 -29.72 4.26 2.51
N LEU A 279 -29.31 2.99 2.44
CA LEU A 279 -28.40 2.48 1.42
C LEU A 279 -29.06 2.24 0.05
N GLY A 280 -30.35 1.91 0.02
CA GLY A 280 -31.05 1.51 -1.20
C GLY A 280 -30.80 0.04 -1.57
N GLU A 281 -31.62 -0.49 -2.49
CA GLU A 281 -31.65 -1.93 -2.81
C GLU A 281 -30.39 -2.43 -3.53
N ASP A 282 -29.71 -1.56 -4.28
CA ASP A 282 -28.52 -1.90 -5.09
C ASP A 282 -27.19 -1.66 -4.36
N SER A 283 -27.22 -1.35 -3.05
CA SER A 283 -25.99 -1.10 -2.30
C SER A 283 -25.14 -2.36 -2.12
N GLN A 284 -23.85 -2.23 -2.41
CA GLN A 284 -22.85 -3.26 -2.12
C GLN A 284 -22.48 -3.36 -0.63
N TYR A 285 -22.84 -2.36 0.18
CA TYR A 285 -22.49 -2.32 1.60
C TYR A 285 -23.53 -3.05 2.47
N PRO A 286 -23.09 -3.76 3.53
CA PRO A 286 -24.01 -4.38 4.46
C PRO A 286 -24.75 -3.34 5.30
N ALA A 287 -26.07 -3.47 5.36
CA ALA A 287 -26.90 -2.68 6.28
C ALA A 287 -26.83 -3.20 7.72
N GLY A 288 -27.00 -2.29 8.68
CA GLY A 288 -27.09 -2.60 10.10
C GLY A 288 -25.74 -2.59 10.82
N ALA A 289 -25.74 -3.07 12.07
CA ALA A 289 -24.55 -3.18 12.87
C ALA A 289 -23.56 -4.21 12.32
N LEU A 290 -22.28 -3.95 12.57
CA LEU A 290 -21.16 -4.76 12.07
C LEU A 290 -20.22 -5.14 13.21
N VAL A 291 -19.46 -6.21 13.00
CA VAL A 291 -18.34 -6.57 13.87
C VAL A 291 -17.09 -6.71 13.01
N PHE A 292 -16.01 -6.09 13.45
CA PHE A 292 -14.71 -6.20 12.81
C PHE A 292 -13.68 -6.73 13.79
N VAL A 293 -12.70 -7.47 13.26
CA VAL A 293 -11.39 -7.65 13.90
C VAL A 293 -10.36 -7.03 12.96
N VAL A 294 -9.58 -6.09 13.46
CA VAL A 294 -8.64 -5.27 12.70
C VAL A 294 -7.24 -5.41 13.31
N ASP A 295 -6.29 -5.85 12.51
CA ASP A 295 -4.86 -5.84 12.82
C ASP A 295 -4.24 -4.58 12.26
N ILE A 296 -3.69 -3.74 13.12
CA ILE A 296 -3.01 -2.51 12.73
C ILE A 296 -1.55 -2.86 12.41
N LEU A 297 -1.21 -2.95 11.13
CA LEU A 297 0.10 -3.39 10.65
C LEU A 297 1.05 -2.22 10.34
N GLY A 298 0.50 -1.01 10.22
CA GLY A 298 1.26 0.20 10.01
C GLY A 298 0.38 1.43 10.06
N THR A 299 1.01 2.59 10.17
CA THR A 299 0.32 3.87 10.11
C THR A 299 1.21 4.92 9.46
N THR A 300 0.61 5.83 8.70
CA THR A 300 1.31 6.93 8.04
C THR A 300 0.46 8.19 8.14
N PRO A 301 1.05 9.37 8.41
CA PRO A 301 0.32 10.64 8.30
C PRO A 301 -0.30 10.78 6.92
N THR A 302 -1.57 11.21 6.87
CA THR A 302 -2.17 11.66 5.62
C THR A 302 -1.85 13.14 5.46
N PRO A 303 -1.19 13.58 4.37
CA PRO A 303 -0.93 14.99 4.12
C PRO A 303 -2.24 15.78 4.14
N GLU A 304 -2.25 16.93 4.82
CA GLU A 304 -3.37 17.85 4.74
C GLU A 304 -3.46 18.40 3.30
N THR A 305 -4.35 17.83 2.47
CA THR A 305 -4.67 18.45 1.20
C THR A 305 -5.36 19.79 1.51
N GLU A 306 -4.82 20.91 1.04
CA GLU A 306 -5.54 22.20 1.08
C GLU A 306 -6.92 22.02 0.41
N THR A 307 -7.96 21.85 1.24
CA THR A 307 -9.39 21.79 0.92
C THR A 307 -9.76 21.55 -0.55
N ALA A 308 -9.75 20.29 -0.97
CA ALA A 308 -10.71 19.87 -1.99
C ALA A 308 -12.09 19.82 -1.33
N SER A 309 -13.00 20.72 -1.74
CA SER A 309 -14.41 20.69 -1.34
C SER A 309 -15.04 19.31 -1.58
N PRO A 310 -16.07 18.91 -0.80
CA PRO A 310 -16.66 17.58 -0.88
C PRO A 310 -17.32 17.37 -2.25
N GLN A 311 -16.59 16.74 -3.18
CA GLN A 311 -17.21 16.16 -4.35
C GLN A 311 -17.98 14.94 -3.88
N ALA A 312 -19.30 14.99 -4.07
CA ALA A 312 -20.19 13.87 -3.94
C ALA A 312 -19.54 12.61 -4.54
N SER A 313 -19.51 11.54 -3.74
CA SER A 313 -19.20 10.18 -4.17
C SER A 313 -20.16 9.79 -5.31
N THR A 314 -19.79 10.15 -6.55
CA THR A 314 -20.27 9.47 -7.74
C THR A 314 -19.43 8.21 -7.88
N GLY A 315 -20.09 7.06 -7.77
CA GLY A 315 -19.46 5.75 -7.73
C GLY A 315 -18.39 5.57 -8.81
N ALA A 316 -17.19 5.23 -8.35
CA ALA A 316 -16.14 4.64 -9.15
C ALA A 316 -15.97 3.19 -8.68
N THR A 317 -16.47 2.28 -9.50
CA THR A 317 -16.23 0.84 -9.47
C THR A 317 -14.72 0.56 -9.48
N PRO A 318 -14.17 -0.29 -8.58
CA PRO A 318 -12.86 -0.88 -8.81
C PRO A 318 -12.97 -1.84 -9.99
N GLY A 319 -12.35 -1.46 -11.11
CA GLY A 319 -12.30 -2.25 -12.32
C GLY A 319 -11.73 -3.64 -12.04
N ALA A 320 -12.47 -4.65 -12.49
CA ALA A 320 -12.02 -6.02 -12.54
C ALA A 320 -10.70 -6.10 -13.34
N SER A 321 -9.69 -6.67 -12.72
CA SER A 321 -8.50 -7.20 -13.40
C SER A 321 -8.96 -8.24 -14.43
N THR A 322 -9.02 -7.85 -15.71
CA THR A 322 -9.19 -8.79 -16.81
C THR A 322 -7.81 -9.29 -17.22
N ALA A 323 -7.42 -10.45 -16.69
CA ALA A 323 -6.37 -11.27 -17.27
C ALA A 323 -6.74 -11.67 -18.72
N PRO A 324 -5.77 -11.74 -19.65
CA PRO A 324 -6.06 -12.05 -21.05
C PRO A 324 -6.49 -13.51 -21.23
N SER A 325 -7.67 -13.69 -21.81
CA SER A 325 -8.22 -14.99 -22.20
C SER A 325 -7.45 -15.57 -23.39
N ALA A 326 -6.67 -16.61 -23.16
CA ALA A 326 -6.10 -17.45 -24.20
C ALA A 326 -7.20 -18.33 -24.81
N SER A 327 -7.62 -18.01 -26.04
CA SER A 327 -8.50 -18.89 -26.83
C SER A 327 -7.67 -19.98 -27.54
N PRO A 328 -8.06 -21.26 -27.46
CA PRO A 328 -7.37 -22.33 -28.19
C PRO A 328 -7.77 -22.32 -29.67
N LYS A 329 -6.76 -22.34 -30.55
CA LYS A 329 -6.91 -22.60 -32.00
C LYS A 329 -7.58 -23.95 -32.23
N ALA A 330 -8.81 -23.93 -32.75
CA ALA A 330 -9.41 -25.10 -33.36
C ALA A 330 -8.72 -25.38 -34.71
N SER A 331 -8.06 -26.52 -34.80
CA SER A 331 -7.49 -27.05 -36.04
C SER A 331 -8.60 -27.67 -36.90
N ALA A 332 -8.85 -27.09 -38.07
CA ALA A 332 -9.67 -27.69 -39.11
C ALA A 332 -8.83 -28.58 -40.04
N SER A 333 -9.13 -29.87 -40.06
CA SER A 333 -8.83 -30.85 -41.11
C SER A 333 -9.61 -32.10 -40.70
N GLY A 334 -10.51 -32.70 -41.46
CA GLY A 334 -10.69 -32.74 -42.89
C GLY A 334 -10.96 -34.19 -43.26
N LYS A 335 -12.23 -34.58 -43.32
CA LYS A 335 -12.86 -35.56 -44.24
C LYS A 335 -14.28 -35.86 -43.82
#